data_AF-A0A973C4B6-F1
#
_entry.id   AF-A0A973C4B6-F1
#
_cell.length_a   1.000
_cell.length_b   1.000
_cell.length_c   1.000
_cell.angle_alpha   90.00
_cell.angle_beta   90.00
_cell.angle_gamma   90.00
#
_symmetry.space_group_name_H-M   'P 1'
#
loop_
_entity.id
_entity.type
_entity.pdbx_description
1 polymer ?
#
loop_
_entity_poly.entity_id
_entity_poly.type
_entity_poly.pdbx_seq_one_letter_code
_entity_poly.pdbx_strand_id
1 'polypeptide(L)'
;MKFKILTVALLAAMSLNAHAGENVSAFYKSRMSGAIVAPSSAKLNDTGIVNGQVYTVVDEAMLRKMIADGDDVTRVVTTNITNMSELFKDNKTFNQNIGHWDTSNVTDMRDMFWGAEAFNQDISFWDTSKVTDMHYMFNGAKEFNQEIGYWNTSKVTSIDSMFYGAEAFNQDIGDWDTSKVTYMYSVFRNARAFNQDIGGWDVSNVTSMAWMFNGAEAFNQDISGWDTSKVTGMIAMFDNAKAFNQDIGDWDTSKVTHMSSMLSGAQVFNQDISGWDTSKVTNMSSMFEGCKAFNQNIGGWDTSKVTNMSRIFYHAETFNQDIGDWDISNVTDMRHMFESAKVFNQDISRWDTSSVTNMYRVFYFTEAFNLDISRWDTSSVTNMHLMFKGAYAFNQNISRWNTSNVIDMRWMFSNAEAFNQDISPWDTSSVTNMKGMFQGTYVFNQDISYWDTSSVTDMSVMFNGAKVFNQDISYWNTSSVTSMMNMFSSSGAFNQDIIGLDTSNVTNMSSMFERSKAFNQDINRWDISSVTDMSKMFYQAEVFEKSNVESWDLSGINTTDMFDK
;
A
#
# COMPACT_ATOMS: atom_id res chain seq x y z
N MET A 1 -6.16 4.83 74.99
CA MET A 1 -7.42 5.51 74.64
C MET A 1 -8.17 4.57 73.69
N LYS A 2 -9.02 3.64 74.19
CA LYS A 2 -10.49 3.77 74.41
C LYS A 2 -11.23 4.10 73.09
N PHE A 3 -12.11 3.30 72.45
CA PHE A 3 -12.93 2.08 72.71
C PHE A 3 -13.23 1.39 71.34
N LYS A 4 -13.12 0.06 71.13
CA LYS A 4 -14.09 -1.08 71.27
C LYS A 4 -15.41 -1.02 70.46
N ILE A 5 -15.59 -1.80 69.37
CA ILE A 5 -16.34 -3.09 69.12
C ILE A 5 -17.90 -3.05 69.19
N LEU A 6 -18.57 -3.80 68.26
CA LEU A 6 -19.93 -4.48 68.29
C LEU A 6 -21.14 -3.64 67.76
N THR A 7 -22.15 -4.10 66.99
CA THR A 7 -22.60 -5.39 66.41
C THR A 7 -23.71 -5.17 65.35
N VAL A 8 -24.03 -6.25 64.63
CA VAL A 8 -25.18 -6.59 63.77
C VAL A 8 -26.60 -6.28 64.33
N ALA A 9 -27.49 -5.97 63.37
CA ALA A 9 -28.98 -6.07 63.32
C ALA A 9 -29.87 -5.11 64.13
N LEU A 10 -30.72 -4.36 63.41
CA LEU A 10 -32.18 -4.41 63.62
C LEU A 10 -32.96 -3.91 62.40
N LEU A 11 -33.84 -4.79 61.89
CA LEU A 11 -35.06 -4.44 61.17
C LEU A 11 -35.94 -3.50 62.02
N ALA A 12 -36.80 -2.73 61.33
CA ALA A 12 -38.04 -2.12 61.81
C ALA A 12 -37.96 -0.82 62.65
N ALA A 13 -38.16 0.30 61.95
CA ALA A 13 -39.08 1.36 62.36
C ALA A 13 -39.77 1.87 61.07
N MET A 14 -40.89 1.25 60.69
CA MET A 14 -42.24 1.80 60.83
C MET A 14 -42.46 3.14 60.12
N SER A 15 -43.05 2.99 58.94
CA SER A 15 -43.99 3.88 58.26
C SER A 15 -44.78 4.83 59.17
N LEU A 16 -44.97 6.07 58.73
CA LEU A 16 -46.31 6.69 58.67
C LEU A 16 -46.29 7.90 57.73
N ASN A 17 -46.72 7.70 56.48
CA ASN A 17 -47.81 8.48 55.90
C ASN A 17 -48.30 7.75 54.64
N ALA A 18 -49.31 6.92 54.86
CA ALA A 18 -50.11 6.34 53.81
C ALA A 18 -51.11 7.37 53.30
N HIS A 19 -51.09 7.63 51.99
CA HIS A 19 -52.30 7.85 51.21
C HIS A 19 -52.30 6.84 50.07
N ALA A 20 -53.45 6.18 49.93
CA ALA A 20 -53.64 4.94 49.19
C ALA A 20 -53.50 5.11 47.67
N GLY A 21 -52.85 4.13 47.05
CA GLY A 21 -52.75 3.93 45.60
C GLY A 21 -51.62 2.94 45.31
N GLU A 22 -51.95 1.86 44.63
CA GLU A 22 -51.14 0.70 44.21
C GLU A 22 -49.61 0.86 44.10
N ASN A 23 -48.89 -0.20 44.50
CA ASN A 23 -47.46 -0.42 44.28
C ASN A 23 -47.12 -0.33 42.78
N VAL A 24 -46.85 0.87 42.28
CA VAL A 24 -46.22 1.09 40.97
C VAL A 24 -44.75 1.39 41.22
N SER A 25 -43.91 0.39 41.01
CA SER A 25 -42.46 0.51 41.10
C SER A 25 -41.97 1.62 40.17
N ALA A 26 -41.54 2.74 40.75
CA ALA A 26 -41.14 3.92 40.01
C ALA A 26 -39.87 3.66 39.20
N PHE A 27 -39.86 4.08 37.93
CA PHE A 27 -38.65 4.14 37.13
C PHE A 27 -37.63 4.99 37.89
N TYR A 28 -36.35 4.67 37.76
CA TYR A 28 -35.32 5.37 38.51
C TYR A 28 -34.06 5.57 37.67
N LYS A 29 -33.28 6.60 38.02
CA LYS A 29 -31.95 6.80 37.49
C LYS A 29 -30.97 5.93 38.29
N SER A 30 -30.35 4.95 37.64
CA SER A 30 -29.30 4.13 38.23
C SER A 30 -28.18 5.03 38.75
N ARG A 31 -27.81 4.86 40.02
CA ARG A 31 -26.68 5.60 40.61
C ARG A 31 -25.33 5.08 40.11
N MET A 32 -25.29 3.87 39.55
CA MET A 32 -24.07 3.24 39.04
C MET A 32 -23.85 3.60 37.57
N SER A 33 -24.86 3.42 36.73
CA SER A 33 -24.76 3.57 35.27
C SER A 33 -25.41 4.84 34.73
N GLY A 34 -25.97 5.71 35.57
CA GLY A 34 -26.72 6.88 35.10
C GLY A 34 -27.96 6.58 34.25
N ALA A 35 -28.21 5.31 33.93
CA ALA A 35 -29.27 4.84 33.06
C ALA A 35 -30.64 5.02 33.70
N ILE A 36 -31.67 5.16 32.87
CA ILE A 36 -33.05 5.16 33.32
C ILE A 36 -33.57 3.74 33.22
N VAL A 37 -33.84 3.17 34.39
CA VAL A 37 -34.13 1.75 34.56
C VAL A 37 -35.60 1.57 34.91
N ALA A 38 -36.23 0.64 34.20
CA ALA A 38 -37.56 0.18 34.54
C ALA A 38 -37.47 -0.99 35.55
N PRO A 39 -38.44 -1.11 36.47
CA PRO A 39 -38.54 -2.26 37.36
C PRO A 39 -38.78 -3.54 36.55
N SER A 40 -38.35 -4.69 37.08
CA SER A 40 -38.51 -6.00 36.42
C SER A 40 -39.96 -6.40 36.15
N SER A 41 -40.93 -5.73 36.79
CA SER A 41 -42.37 -5.90 36.58
C SER A 41 -42.95 -5.01 35.48
N ALA A 42 -42.20 -4.05 34.94
CA ALA A 42 -42.67 -3.14 33.90
C ALA A 42 -42.94 -3.89 32.60
N LYS A 43 -44.05 -3.52 31.94
CA LYS A 43 -44.50 -4.06 30.67
C LYS A 43 -44.21 -3.08 29.54
N LEU A 44 -44.27 -3.59 28.31
CA LEU A 44 -44.21 -2.77 27.10
C LEU A 44 -45.22 -1.62 27.17
N ASN A 45 -44.81 -0.41 26.79
CA ASN A 45 -45.56 0.85 26.87
C ASN A 45 -45.87 1.38 28.28
N ASP A 46 -45.40 0.73 29.35
CA ASP A 46 -45.46 1.35 30.67
C ASP A 46 -44.65 2.65 30.65
N THR A 47 -45.16 3.67 31.34
CA THR A 47 -44.51 4.98 31.44
C THR A 47 -44.13 5.29 32.88
N GLY A 48 -43.04 6.04 33.06
CA GLY A 48 -42.57 6.49 34.35
C GLY A 48 -41.93 7.87 34.28
N ILE A 49 -41.97 8.61 35.38
CA ILE A 49 -41.41 9.97 35.47
C ILE A 49 -40.06 9.91 36.19
N VAL A 50 -39.01 10.40 35.53
CA VAL A 50 -37.68 10.58 36.14
C VAL A 50 -37.24 12.01 35.88
N ASN A 51 -36.89 12.75 36.95
CA ASN A 51 -36.50 14.17 36.88
C ASN A 51 -37.50 15.06 36.11
N GLY A 52 -38.80 14.76 36.21
CA GLY A 52 -39.86 15.54 35.55
C GLY A 52 -40.08 15.23 34.07
N GLN A 53 -39.36 14.26 33.51
CA GLN A 53 -39.55 13.78 32.13
C GLN A 53 -40.25 12.42 32.13
N VAL A 54 -41.13 12.20 31.16
CA VAL A 54 -41.83 10.92 30.95
C VAL A 54 -40.96 10.03 30.07
N TYR A 55 -40.73 8.80 30.53
CA TYR A 55 -40.02 7.76 29.81
C TYR A 55 -40.95 6.57 29.55
N THR A 56 -40.78 5.91 28.41
CA THR A 56 -41.63 4.78 27.98
C THR A 56 -40.79 3.52 27.81
N VAL A 57 -41.25 2.40 28.39
CA VAL A 57 -40.62 1.08 28.15
C VAL A 57 -40.92 0.63 26.73
N VAL A 58 -39.84 0.32 25.99
CA VAL A 58 -39.90 -0.20 24.63
C VAL A 58 -39.28 -1.60 24.58
N ASP A 59 -39.74 -2.41 23.64
CA ASP A 59 -39.01 -3.62 23.23
C ASP A 59 -38.14 -3.32 22.01
N GLU A 60 -37.36 -4.32 21.59
CA GLU A 60 -36.45 -4.18 20.44
C GLU A 60 -37.22 -3.83 19.15
N ALA A 61 -38.37 -4.46 18.90
CA ALA A 61 -39.14 -4.24 17.68
C ALA A 61 -39.68 -2.80 17.60
N MET A 62 -40.19 -2.28 18.71
CA MET A 62 -40.65 -0.90 18.82
C MET A 62 -39.50 0.09 18.66
N LEU A 63 -38.35 -0.16 19.32
CA LEU A 63 -37.18 0.72 19.20
C LEU A 63 -36.66 0.77 17.75
N ARG A 64 -36.53 -0.38 17.09
CA ARG A 64 -36.13 -0.44 15.66
C ARG A 64 -37.09 0.32 14.76
N LYS A 65 -38.40 0.19 15.00
CA LYS A 65 -39.42 0.92 14.26
C LYS A 65 -39.28 2.43 14.47
N MET A 66 -39.14 2.88 15.72
CA MET A 66 -38.93 4.30 16.04
C MET A 66 -37.71 4.86 15.29
N ILE A 67 -36.59 4.14 15.27
CA ILE A 67 -35.38 4.57 14.56
C ILE A 67 -35.62 4.63 13.05
N ALA A 68 -36.26 3.61 12.46
CA ALA A 68 -36.58 3.57 11.03
C ALA A 68 -37.53 4.70 10.59
N ASP A 69 -38.48 5.07 11.47
CA ASP A 69 -39.45 6.14 11.24
C ASP A 69 -38.83 7.54 11.53
N GLY A 70 -37.61 7.60 12.08
CA GLY A 70 -36.91 8.85 12.40
C GLY A 70 -37.37 9.52 13.69
N ASP A 71 -37.97 8.76 14.61
CA ASP A 71 -38.55 9.25 15.85
C ASP A 71 -37.50 9.69 16.89
N ASP A 72 -37.96 10.43 17.89
CA ASP A 72 -37.18 10.77 19.09
C ASP A 72 -37.06 9.56 20.01
N VAL A 73 -35.84 9.07 20.22
CA VAL A 73 -35.51 7.95 21.10
C VAL A 73 -34.85 8.41 22.41
N THR A 74 -34.90 9.71 22.72
CA THR A 74 -34.29 10.28 23.95
C THR A 74 -35.14 10.06 25.22
N ARG A 75 -36.31 9.43 25.09
CA ARG A 75 -37.28 9.21 26.19
C ARG A 75 -37.76 7.76 26.28
N VAL A 76 -36.93 6.81 25.85
CA VAL A 76 -37.24 5.38 25.94
C VAL A 76 -36.49 4.72 27.11
N VAL A 77 -37.02 3.61 27.60
CA VAL A 77 -36.36 2.73 28.57
C VAL A 77 -36.07 1.38 27.93
N THR A 78 -34.78 1.02 27.89
CA THR A 78 -34.26 -0.14 27.16
C THR A 78 -33.97 -1.36 28.04
N THR A 79 -34.37 -1.35 29.33
CA THR A 79 -34.02 -2.38 30.33
C THR A 79 -34.26 -3.83 29.86
N ASN A 80 -35.26 -4.08 29.03
CA ASN A 80 -35.60 -5.43 28.55
C ASN A 80 -34.93 -5.82 27.22
N ILE A 81 -34.10 -4.94 26.63
CA ILE A 81 -33.43 -5.18 25.35
C ILE A 81 -32.11 -5.91 25.60
N THR A 82 -31.92 -7.02 24.90
CA THR A 82 -30.67 -7.80 24.94
C THR A 82 -29.85 -7.67 23.66
N ASN A 83 -30.45 -7.24 22.56
CA ASN A 83 -29.80 -7.10 21.26
C ASN A 83 -29.92 -5.65 20.77
N MET A 84 -28.78 -4.99 20.62
CA MET A 84 -28.66 -3.64 20.06
C MET A 84 -27.95 -3.63 18.70
N SER A 85 -27.81 -4.81 18.07
CA SER A 85 -27.14 -4.94 16.79
C SER A 85 -27.81 -4.09 15.72
N GLU A 86 -27.00 -3.41 14.92
CA GLU A 86 -27.43 -2.66 13.73
C GLU A 86 -28.47 -1.56 13.99
N LEU A 87 -28.70 -1.12 15.24
CA LEU A 87 -29.79 -0.18 15.57
C LEU A 87 -29.70 1.13 14.77
N PHE A 88 -28.50 1.68 14.59
CA PHE A 88 -28.27 2.94 13.87
C PHE A 88 -27.42 2.76 12.62
N LYS A 89 -27.37 1.55 12.09
CA LYS A 89 -26.63 1.21 10.88
C LYS A 89 -27.05 2.12 9.71
N ASP A 90 -26.06 2.67 9.01
CA ASP A 90 -26.16 3.63 7.91
C ASP A 90 -26.90 4.94 8.25
N ASN A 91 -27.23 5.19 9.52
CA ASN A 91 -27.89 6.42 9.91
C ASN A 91 -26.86 7.55 10.08
N LYS A 92 -26.40 8.07 8.93
CA LYS A 92 -25.31 9.05 8.83
C LYS A 92 -25.50 10.30 9.68
N THR A 93 -26.75 10.67 9.99
CA THR A 93 -27.11 11.89 10.71
C THR A 93 -27.47 11.64 12.18
N PHE A 94 -27.53 10.38 12.63
CA PHE A 94 -27.97 10.07 13.98
C PHE A 94 -26.98 10.61 15.03
N ASN A 95 -27.49 11.41 15.96
CA ASN A 95 -26.71 11.96 17.07
C ASN A 95 -27.61 12.32 18.28
N GLN A 96 -28.74 11.61 18.46
CA GLN A 96 -29.63 11.86 19.60
C GLN A 96 -29.02 11.34 20.91
N ASN A 97 -29.25 12.03 22.02
CA ASN A 97 -28.68 11.65 23.32
C ASN A 97 -29.31 10.33 23.84
N ILE A 98 -28.50 9.28 23.84
CA ILE A 98 -28.84 7.92 24.28
C ILE A 98 -27.99 7.46 25.49
N GLY A 99 -27.24 8.36 26.12
CA GLY A 99 -26.36 8.02 27.25
C GLY A 99 -27.11 7.49 28.48
N HIS A 100 -28.42 7.76 28.57
CA HIS A 100 -29.28 7.30 29.66
C HIS A 100 -29.91 5.91 29.41
N TRP A 101 -29.64 5.28 28.27
CA TRP A 101 -30.15 3.95 27.99
C TRP A 101 -29.60 2.92 28.98
N ASP A 102 -30.43 1.97 29.37
CA ASP A 102 -30.05 0.83 30.18
C ASP A 102 -29.56 -0.30 29.28
N THR A 103 -28.25 -0.53 29.29
CA THR A 103 -27.57 -1.58 28.50
C THR A 103 -27.20 -2.81 29.33
N SER A 104 -27.59 -2.86 30.61
CA SER A 104 -27.18 -3.91 31.56
C SER A 104 -27.65 -5.33 31.21
N ASN A 105 -28.56 -5.49 30.25
CA ASN A 105 -29.01 -6.76 29.70
C ASN A 105 -28.54 -7.04 28.28
N VAL A 106 -27.82 -6.11 27.65
CA VAL A 106 -27.36 -6.22 26.27
C VAL A 106 -26.18 -7.20 26.18
N THR A 107 -26.26 -8.11 25.22
CA THR A 107 -25.24 -9.11 24.91
C THR A 107 -24.59 -8.90 23.54
N ASP A 108 -25.27 -8.22 22.63
CA ASP A 108 -24.84 -8.00 21.24
C ASP A 108 -24.96 -6.51 20.86
N MET A 109 -23.84 -5.90 20.49
CA MET A 109 -23.72 -4.50 20.05
C MET A 109 -23.11 -4.37 18.64
N ARG A 110 -23.06 -5.47 17.88
CA ARG A 110 -22.46 -5.46 16.55
C ARG A 110 -23.08 -4.45 15.60
N ASP A 111 -22.24 -3.80 14.79
CA ASP A 111 -22.65 -2.84 13.76
C ASP A 111 -23.57 -1.70 14.26
N MET A 112 -23.69 -1.47 15.58
CA MET A 112 -24.72 -0.60 16.15
C MET A 112 -24.69 0.81 15.56
N PHE A 113 -23.48 1.35 15.33
CA PHE A 113 -23.24 2.66 14.71
C PHE A 113 -22.46 2.54 13.39
N TRP A 114 -22.56 1.40 12.71
CA TRP A 114 -21.92 1.23 11.41
C TRP A 114 -22.40 2.29 10.42
N GLY A 115 -21.50 3.10 9.87
CA GLY A 115 -21.84 4.19 8.96
C GLY A 115 -22.60 5.37 9.59
N ALA A 116 -22.73 5.44 10.93
CA ALA A 116 -23.35 6.57 11.62
C ALA A 116 -22.36 7.75 11.73
N GLU A 117 -22.04 8.36 10.59
CA GLU A 117 -20.94 9.31 10.44
C GLU A 117 -20.94 10.46 11.47
N ALA A 118 -22.11 11.00 11.82
CA ALA A 118 -22.27 12.12 12.75
C ALA A 118 -22.39 11.73 14.24
N PHE A 119 -22.40 10.43 14.58
CA PHE A 119 -22.63 9.99 15.95
C PHE A 119 -21.45 10.32 16.86
N ASN A 120 -21.70 11.08 17.93
CA ASN A 120 -20.68 11.45 18.92
C ASN A 120 -21.30 11.76 20.30
N GLN A 121 -22.35 11.02 20.70
CA GLN A 121 -22.99 11.22 22.00
C GLN A 121 -22.29 10.43 23.10
N ASP A 122 -22.25 11.01 24.30
CA ASP A 122 -21.70 10.38 25.50
C ASP A 122 -22.45 9.08 25.83
N ILE A 123 -21.69 7.97 25.82
CA ILE A 123 -22.11 6.60 26.16
C ILE A 123 -21.18 5.99 27.21
N SER A 124 -20.43 6.82 27.94
CA SER A 124 -19.44 6.40 28.94
C SER A 124 -20.05 5.56 30.07
N PHE A 125 -21.33 5.80 30.40
CA PHE A 125 -22.01 5.13 31.50
C PHE A 125 -22.72 3.81 31.14
N TRP A 126 -22.62 3.36 29.89
CA TRP A 126 -23.22 2.09 29.48
C TRP A 126 -22.59 0.90 30.23
N ASP A 127 -23.43 -0.03 30.67
CA ASP A 127 -23.01 -1.29 31.27
C ASP A 127 -22.81 -2.34 30.17
N THR A 128 -21.55 -2.60 29.82
CA THR A 128 -21.17 -3.60 28.81
C THR A 128 -20.83 -4.97 29.40
N SER A 129 -21.05 -5.19 30.71
CA SER A 129 -20.58 -6.39 31.42
C SER A 129 -21.18 -7.72 30.96
N LYS A 130 -22.20 -7.69 30.09
CA LYS A 130 -22.80 -8.85 29.43
C LYS A 130 -22.54 -8.92 27.93
N VAL A 131 -21.96 -7.88 27.33
CA VAL A 131 -21.67 -7.82 25.90
C VAL A 131 -20.59 -8.82 25.55
N THR A 132 -20.83 -9.63 24.52
CA THR A 132 -19.88 -10.60 23.99
C THR A 132 -19.37 -10.21 22.61
N ASP A 133 -20.09 -9.35 21.90
CA ASP A 133 -19.78 -9.01 20.50
C ASP A 133 -19.93 -7.50 20.25
N MET A 134 -18.84 -6.88 19.78
CA MET A 134 -18.73 -5.47 19.41
C MET A 134 -18.18 -5.29 17.98
N HIS A 135 -18.25 -6.31 17.13
CA HIS A 135 -17.74 -6.21 15.77
C HIS A 135 -18.38 -5.04 15.01
N TYR A 136 -17.57 -4.30 14.26
CA TYR A 136 -18.00 -3.15 13.45
C TYR A 136 -18.77 -2.04 14.20
N MET A 137 -18.80 -2.03 15.55
CA MET A 137 -19.72 -1.19 16.32
C MET A 137 -19.65 0.30 15.95
N PHE A 138 -18.44 0.84 15.70
CA PHE A 138 -18.19 2.23 15.30
C PHE A 138 -17.56 2.35 13.91
N ASN A 139 -17.67 1.31 13.07
CA ASN A 139 -17.06 1.36 11.74
C ASN A 139 -17.73 2.48 10.91
N GLY A 140 -16.96 3.44 10.45
CA GLY A 140 -17.43 4.61 9.71
C GLY A 140 -18.13 5.68 10.56
N ALA A 141 -18.12 5.55 11.90
CA ALA A 141 -18.59 6.60 12.81
C ALA A 141 -17.51 7.69 12.94
N LYS A 142 -17.33 8.48 11.87
CA LYS A 142 -16.20 9.39 11.66
C LYS A 142 -15.96 10.38 12.80
N GLU A 143 -17.04 10.92 13.36
CA GLU A 143 -16.99 11.94 14.43
C GLU A 143 -16.89 11.34 15.84
N PHE A 144 -17.01 10.01 15.99
CA PHE A 144 -17.09 9.38 17.30
C PHE A 144 -15.76 9.50 18.06
N ASN A 145 -15.81 10.15 19.23
CA ASN A 145 -14.64 10.36 20.08
C ASN A 145 -15.02 10.52 21.57
N GLN A 146 -15.87 9.62 22.08
CA GLN A 146 -16.36 9.66 23.46
C GLN A 146 -15.66 8.66 24.37
N GLU A 147 -15.55 9.01 25.65
CA GLU A 147 -14.86 8.20 26.67
C GLU A 147 -15.55 6.85 26.87
N ILE A 148 -14.88 5.76 26.49
CA ILE A 148 -15.39 4.38 26.62
C ILE A 148 -14.40 3.45 27.35
N GLY A 149 -13.33 4.01 27.93
CA GLY A 149 -12.33 3.24 28.68
C GLY A 149 -12.90 2.51 29.91
N TYR A 150 -13.98 3.02 30.51
CA TYR A 150 -14.62 2.41 31.70
C TYR A 150 -15.50 1.19 31.40
N TRP A 151 -15.66 0.83 30.13
CA TRP A 151 -16.47 -0.32 29.74
C TRP A 151 -15.86 -1.64 30.24
N ASN A 152 -16.72 -2.53 30.71
CA ASN A 152 -16.31 -3.88 31.07
C ASN A 152 -16.30 -4.77 29.82
N THR A 153 -15.11 -5.07 29.29
CA THR A 153 -14.93 -5.89 28.09
C THR A 153 -14.58 -7.35 28.39
N SER A 154 -14.59 -7.78 29.66
CA SER A 154 -14.12 -9.11 30.09
C SER A 154 -14.88 -10.31 29.49
N LYS A 155 -16.01 -10.07 28.81
CA LYS A 155 -16.77 -11.11 28.08
C LYS A 155 -16.72 -10.94 26.56
N VAL A 156 -16.17 -9.85 26.06
CA VAL A 156 -16.10 -9.56 24.63
C VAL A 156 -15.13 -10.54 23.96
N THR A 157 -15.60 -11.18 22.89
CA THR A 157 -14.83 -12.13 22.09
C THR A 157 -14.47 -11.59 20.72
N SER A 158 -15.16 -10.55 20.24
CA SER A 158 -14.86 -9.88 18.96
C SER A 158 -14.97 -8.36 19.09
N ILE A 159 -13.91 -7.70 18.64
CA ILE A 159 -13.81 -6.24 18.40
C ILE A 159 -13.38 -5.97 16.95
N ASP A 160 -13.61 -6.95 16.07
CA ASP A 160 -13.14 -6.90 14.69
C ASP A 160 -13.66 -5.63 14.01
N SER A 161 -12.72 -4.85 13.45
CA SER A 161 -13.00 -3.61 12.73
C SER A 161 -13.88 -2.61 13.49
N MET A 162 -13.87 -2.66 14.83
CA MET A 162 -14.75 -1.85 15.68
C MET A 162 -14.61 -0.35 15.41
N PHE A 163 -13.39 0.16 15.21
CA PHE A 163 -13.09 1.57 14.94
C PHE A 163 -12.60 1.80 13.50
N TYR A 164 -12.91 0.90 12.58
CA TYR A 164 -12.57 1.09 11.17
C TYR A 164 -13.15 2.42 10.67
N GLY A 165 -12.34 3.36 10.20
CA GLY A 165 -12.81 4.65 9.68
C GLY A 165 -13.47 5.56 10.73
N ALA A 166 -13.30 5.29 12.03
CA ALA A 166 -13.64 6.23 13.10
C ALA A 166 -12.53 7.29 13.18
N GLU A 167 -12.50 8.19 12.19
CA GLU A 167 -11.36 9.08 11.91
C GLU A 167 -10.96 9.96 13.11
N ALA A 168 -11.93 10.41 13.91
CA ALA A 168 -11.71 11.26 15.08
C ALA A 168 -11.39 10.51 16.38
N PHE A 169 -11.56 9.18 16.41
CA PHE A 169 -11.47 8.41 17.65
C PHE A 169 -10.04 8.41 18.22
N ASN A 170 -9.89 8.88 19.45
CA ASN A 170 -8.61 8.93 20.16
C ASN A 170 -8.80 8.91 21.69
N GLN A 171 -9.71 8.06 22.18
CA GLN A 171 -9.99 7.93 23.62
C GLN A 171 -9.28 6.73 24.24
N ASP A 172 -8.95 6.86 25.52
CA ASP A 172 -8.23 5.84 26.28
C ASP A 172 -9.09 4.57 26.41
N ILE A 173 -8.50 3.46 26.02
CA ILE A 173 -9.04 2.09 26.05
C ILE A 173 -7.97 1.08 26.51
N GLY A 174 -6.91 1.56 27.16
CA GLY A 174 -5.79 0.71 27.61
C GLY A 174 -6.21 -0.32 28.67
N ASP A 175 -7.22 0.02 29.48
CA ASP A 175 -7.75 -0.83 30.56
C ASP A 175 -8.72 -1.93 30.08
N TRP A 176 -8.98 -2.03 28.78
CA TRP A 176 -9.85 -3.09 28.25
C TRP A 176 -9.24 -4.48 28.40
N ASP A 177 -10.03 -5.42 28.92
CA ASP A 177 -9.71 -6.85 28.91
C ASP A 177 -9.94 -7.42 27.51
N THR A 178 -8.85 -7.72 26.81
CA THR A 178 -8.83 -8.34 25.47
C THR A 178 -8.49 -9.84 25.49
N SER A 179 -8.37 -10.45 26.68
CA SER A 179 -7.84 -11.83 26.85
C SER A 179 -8.64 -12.91 26.11
N LYS A 180 -9.89 -12.63 25.75
CA LYS A 180 -10.79 -13.53 25.02
C LYS A 180 -10.89 -13.25 23.52
N VAL A 181 -10.26 -12.17 23.04
CA VAL A 181 -10.25 -11.79 21.63
C VAL A 181 -9.30 -12.71 20.88
N THR A 182 -9.74 -13.21 19.73
CA THR A 182 -8.96 -14.14 18.88
C THR A 182 -8.59 -13.57 17.51
N TYR A 183 -9.27 -12.52 17.08
CA TYR A 183 -9.03 -11.77 15.86
C TYR A 183 -9.00 -10.27 16.17
N MET A 184 -8.00 -9.58 15.65
CA MET A 184 -7.89 -8.12 15.70
C MET A 184 -7.79 -7.58 14.28
N TYR A 185 -8.73 -7.98 13.43
CA TYR A 185 -8.74 -7.58 12.03
C TYR A 185 -9.20 -6.13 11.89
N SER A 186 -8.38 -5.28 11.27
CA SER A 186 -8.72 -3.88 10.94
C SER A 186 -9.30 -3.02 12.08
N VAL A 187 -9.01 -3.33 13.35
CA VAL A 187 -9.64 -2.67 14.52
C VAL A 187 -9.56 -1.14 14.43
N PHE A 188 -8.40 -0.60 14.07
CA PHE A 188 -8.11 0.84 13.93
C PHE A 188 -7.82 1.24 12.48
N ARG A 189 -8.26 0.46 11.50
CA ARG A 189 -8.01 0.78 10.09
C ARG A 189 -8.64 2.13 9.73
N ASN A 190 -7.85 3.10 9.28
CA ASN A 190 -8.24 4.48 9.03
C ASN A 190 -8.77 5.26 10.26
N ALA A 191 -8.51 4.79 11.49
CA ALA A 191 -8.70 5.59 12.70
C ALA A 191 -7.55 6.60 12.83
N ARG A 192 -7.57 7.61 11.96
CA ARG A 192 -6.41 8.50 11.68
C ARG A 192 -5.86 9.21 12.91
N ALA A 193 -6.73 9.60 13.85
CA ALA A 193 -6.35 10.30 15.07
C ALA A 193 -5.88 9.37 16.21
N PHE A 194 -6.10 8.06 16.10
CA PHE A 194 -5.87 7.14 17.21
C PHE A 194 -4.38 7.02 17.57
N ASN A 195 -4.05 7.33 18.82
CA ASN A 195 -2.69 7.23 19.36
C ASN A 195 -2.70 7.03 20.89
N GLN A 196 -3.63 6.22 21.41
CA GLN A 196 -3.72 5.92 22.84
C GLN A 196 -2.97 4.64 23.20
N ASP A 197 -2.50 4.58 24.45
CA ASP A 197 -1.72 3.45 24.97
C ASP A 197 -2.60 2.19 25.05
N ILE A 198 -2.15 1.15 24.38
CA ILE A 198 -2.77 -0.19 24.34
C ILE A 198 -1.71 -1.29 24.57
N GLY A 199 -0.54 -0.92 25.10
CA GLY A 199 0.53 -1.86 25.41
C GLY A 199 0.09 -2.90 26.46
N GLY A 200 -0.89 -2.57 27.29
CA GLY A 200 -1.47 -3.45 28.31
C GLY A 200 -2.47 -4.50 27.80
N TRP A 201 -2.86 -4.48 26.52
CA TRP A 201 -3.79 -5.45 25.97
C TRP A 201 -3.20 -6.87 25.96
N ASP A 202 -3.98 -7.85 26.43
CA ASP A 202 -3.65 -9.27 26.29
C ASP A 202 -3.99 -9.75 24.88
N VAL A 203 -2.95 -9.92 24.05
CA VAL A 203 -3.05 -10.43 22.68
C VAL A 203 -2.61 -11.89 22.54
N SER A 204 -2.35 -12.59 23.65
CA SER A 204 -1.78 -13.95 23.66
C SER A 204 -2.68 -15.01 22.98
N ASN A 205 -3.96 -14.70 22.76
CA ASN A 205 -4.92 -15.55 22.04
C ASN A 205 -5.21 -15.10 20.60
N VAL A 206 -4.63 -14.00 20.15
CA VAL A 206 -4.85 -13.44 18.81
C VAL A 206 -4.10 -14.26 17.76
N THR A 207 -4.80 -14.59 16.68
CA THR A 207 -4.25 -15.40 15.57
C THR A 207 -4.01 -14.58 14.30
N SER A 208 -4.63 -13.41 14.19
CA SER A 208 -4.49 -12.48 13.06
C SER A 208 -4.60 -11.04 13.53
N MET A 209 -3.64 -10.21 13.11
CA MET A 209 -3.59 -8.75 13.33
C MET A 209 -3.64 -8.00 11.99
N ALA A 210 -4.12 -8.67 10.95
CA ALA A 210 -4.10 -8.12 9.61
C ALA A 210 -4.88 -6.79 9.53
N TRP A 211 -4.27 -5.80 8.88
CA TRP A 211 -4.77 -4.44 8.70
C TRP A 211 -5.08 -3.65 9.99
N MET A 212 -4.68 -4.13 11.18
CA MET A 212 -5.11 -3.56 12.48
C MET A 212 -4.92 -2.04 12.58
N PHE A 213 -3.78 -1.51 12.16
CA PHE A 213 -3.44 -0.08 12.15
C PHE A 213 -3.29 0.49 10.74
N ASN A 214 -3.88 -0.15 9.73
CA ASN A 214 -3.78 0.31 8.35
C ASN A 214 -4.38 1.73 8.20
N GLY A 215 -3.57 2.74 7.89
CA GLY A 215 -4.00 4.13 7.81
C GLY A 215 -4.29 4.80 9.16
N ALA A 216 -3.88 4.20 10.28
CA ALA A 216 -3.87 4.85 11.59
C ALA A 216 -2.67 5.82 11.66
N GLU A 217 -2.77 6.94 10.95
CA GLU A 217 -1.63 7.80 10.63
C GLU A 217 -0.87 8.34 11.86
N ALA A 218 -1.57 8.57 12.98
CA ALA A 218 -1.01 9.10 14.21
C ALA A 218 -0.45 8.03 15.17
N PHE A 219 -0.73 6.75 14.96
CA PHE A 219 -0.44 5.70 15.94
C PHE A 219 1.07 5.47 16.10
N ASN A 220 1.57 5.60 17.33
CA ASN A 220 2.98 5.42 17.68
C ASN A 220 3.16 5.06 19.17
N GLN A 221 2.32 4.19 19.72
CA GLN A 221 2.38 3.76 21.12
C GLN A 221 3.10 2.43 21.29
N ASP A 222 3.75 2.27 22.44
CA ASP A 222 4.54 1.09 22.76
C ASP A 222 3.66 -0.17 22.81
N ILE A 223 4.03 -1.16 22.01
CA ILE A 223 3.39 -2.47 21.88
C ILE A 223 4.44 -3.59 21.89
N SER A 224 5.64 -3.29 22.37
CA SER A 224 6.76 -4.25 22.44
C SER A 224 6.43 -5.46 23.32
N GLY A 225 5.62 -5.26 24.37
CA GLY A 225 5.24 -6.31 25.33
C GLY A 225 4.17 -7.31 24.87
N TRP A 226 3.68 -7.19 23.63
CA TRP A 226 2.64 -8.07 23.10
C TRP A 226 3.14 -9.51 22.83
N ASP A 227 2.40 -10.51 23.31
CA ASP A 227 2.66 -11.92 22.98
C ASP A 227 2.08 -12.27 21.60
N THR A 228 2.91 -12.18 20.56
CA THR A 228 2.53 -12.50 19.17
C THR A 228 2.69 -13.98 18.81
N SER A 229 3.01 -14.86 19.76
CA SER A 229 3.41 -16.27 19.48
C SER A 229 2.34 -17.13 18.80
N LYS A 230 1.09 -16.68 18.75
CA LYS A 230 -0.02 -17.34 18.04
C LYS A 230 -0.39 -16.69 16.71
N VAL A 231 0.17 -15.52 16.40
CA VAL A 231 -0.18 -14.75 15.19
C VAL A 231 0.37 -15.45 13.95
N THR A 232 -0.47 -15.60 12.94
CA THR A 232 -0.13 -16.23 11.65
C THR A 232 -0.16 -15.26 10.48
N GLY A 233 -0.84 -14.10 10.63
CA GLY A 233 -1.02 -13.11 9.59
C GLY A 233 -0.87 -11.68 10.11
N MET A 234 0.04 -10.92 9.48
CA MET A 234 0.34 -9.52 9.79
C MET A 234 0.25 -8.63 8.52
N ILE A 235 -0.52 -9.08 7.53
CA ILE A 235 -0.72 -8.38 6.26
C ILE A 235 -1.15 -6.94 6.55
N ALA A 236 -0.43 -5.97 5.99
CA ALA A 236 -0.75 -4.55 6.04
C ALA A 236 -1.04 -4.01 7.47
N MET A 237 -0.49 -4.63 8.52
CA MET A 237 -0.79 -4.28 9.91
C MET A 237 -0.53 -2.80 10.19
N PHE A 238 0.58 -2.24 9.70
CA PHE A 238 0.96 -0.83 9.81
C PHE A 238 0.99 -0.11 8.46
N ASP A 239 0.30 -0.64 7.44
CA ASP A 239 0.31 0.01 6.13
C ASP A 239 -0.25 1.44 6.24
N ASN A 240 0.49 2.45 5.79
CA ASN A 240 0.20 3.88 5.95
C ASN A 240 0.08 4.38 7.41
N ALA A 241 0.60 3.67 8.42
CA ALA A 241 0.76 4.16 9.78
C ALA A 241 1.97 5.13 9.85
N LYS A 242 1.81 6.33 9.30
CA LYS A 242 2.91 7.25 8.96
C LYS A 242 3.82 7.61 10.13
N ALA A 243 3.29 7.69 11.35
CA ALA A 243 4.05 8.06 12.56
C ALA A 243 4.68 6.87 13.29
N PHE A 244 4.36 5.63 12.90
CA PHE A 244 4.75 4.44 13.65
C PHE A 244 6.27 4.19 13.60
N ASN A 245 6.90 4.10 14.77
CA ASN A 245 8.32 3.79 14.93
C ASN A 245 8.63 3.14 16.30
N GLN A 246 7.75 2.27 16.78
CA GLN A 246 7.93 1.58 18.06
C GLN A 246 8.62 0.24 17.91
N ASP A 247 9.30 -0.19 18.97
CA ASP A 247 10.07 -1.43 18.98
C ASP A 247 9.13 -2.63 18.89
N ILE A 248 9.37 -3.46 17.88
CA ILE A 248 8.66 -4.70 17.58
C ILE A 248 9.66 -5.83 17.29
N GLY A 249 10.94 -5.64 17.61
CA GLY A 249 12.01 -6.60 17.31
C GLY A 249 11.86 -7.91 18.09
N ASP A 250 11.33 -7.84 19.31
CA ASP A 250 11.14 -8.98 20.22
C ASP A 250 9.86 -9.81 19.95
N TRP A 251 9.07 -9.43 18.94
CA TRP A 251 7.87 -10.19 18.58
C TRP A 251 8.22 -11.59 18.04
N ASP A 252 7.48 -12.60 18.50
CA ASP A 252 7.55 -13.96 17.93
C ASP A 252 6.81 -13.99 16.59
N THR A 253 7.58 -14.04 15.49
CA THR A 253 7.06 -14.16 14.12
C THR A 253 7.12 -15.59 13.57
N SER A 254 7.51 -16.58 14.39
CA SER A 254 7.80 -17.96 13.95
C SER A 254 6.62 -18.71 13.33
N LYS A 255 5.39 -18.19 13.49
CA LYS A 255 4.16 -18.73 12.87
C LYS A 255 3.61 -17.88 11.74
N VAL A 256 4.18 -16.70 11.50
CA VAL A 256 3.71 -15.78 10.47
C VAL A 256 4.02 -16.34 9.09
N THR A 257 3.01 -16.32 8.22
CA THR A 257 3.12 -16.83 6.85
C THR A 257 2.97 -15.73 5.79
N HIS A 258 2.36 -14.60 6.15
CA HIS A 258 2.08 -13.48 5.26
C HIS A 258 2.44 -12.15 5.92
N MET A 259 3.40 -11.43 5.33
CA MET A 259 3.88 -10.10 5.76
C MET A 259 3.73 -9.03 4.67
N SER A 260 2.98 -9.31 3.60
CA SER A 260 2.80 -8.36 2.51
C SER A 260 2.27 -7.02 3.03
N SER A 261 2.91 -5.94 2.60
CA SER A 261 2.61 -4.56 3.01
C SER A 261 2.68 -4.28 4.51
N MET A 262 3.24 -5.15 5.36
CA MET A 262 3.17 -5.02 6.82
C MET A 262 3.59 -3.63 7.34
N LEU A 263 4.65 -3.04 6.76
CA LEU A 263 5.21 -1.72 7.12
C LEU A 263 5.17 -0.73 5.94
N SER A 264 4.37 -1.01 4.92
CA SER A 264 4.19 -0.12 3.76
C SER A 264 3.74 1.27 4.22
N GLY A 265 4.32 2.36 3.72
CA GLY A 265 3.96 3.72 4.08
C GLY A 265 4.21 4.12 5.55
N ALA A 266 4.82 3.27 6.38
CA ALA A 266 5.28 3.63 7.72
C ALA A 266 6.56 4.48 7.60
N GLN A 267 6.40 5.75 7.24
CA GLN A 267 7.47 6.58 6.67
C GLN A 267 8.68 6.75 7.58
N VAL A 268 8.48 6.75 8.89
CA VAL A 268 9.53 6.99 9.90
C VAL A 268 10.02 5.71 10.59
N PHE A 269 9.46 4.54 10.25
CA PHE A 269 9.83 3.28 10.89
C PHE A 269 11.29 2.92 10.58
N ASN A 270 12.07 2.70 11.64
CA ASN A 270 13.48 2.32 11.54
C ASN A 270 13.94 1.53 12.78
N GLN A 271 13.09 0.66 13.33
CA GLN A 271 13.43 -0.19 14.49
C GLN A 271 14.04 -1.51 14.06
N ASP A 272 14.91 -2.05 14.91
CA ASP A 272 15.59 -3.32 14.66
C ASP A 272 14.59 -4.48 14.64
N ILE A 273 14.57 -5.21 13.54
CA ILE A 273 13.72 -6.39 13.30
C ILE A 273 14.56 -7.57 12.79
N SER A 274 15.87 -7.52 13.04
CA SER A 274 16.82 -8.57 12.66
C SER A 274 16.50 -9.92 13.32
N GLY A 275 15.86 -9.89 14.49
CA GLY A 275 15.49 -11.07 15.27
C GLY A 275 14.26 -11.85 14.78
N TRP A 276 13.53 -11.35 13.80
CA TRP A 276 12.33 -12.02 13.29
C TRP A 276 12.65 -13.35 12.59
N ASP A 277 11.88 -14.39 12.93
CA ASP A 277 11.85 -15.65 12.20
C ASP A 277 10.93 -15.50 10.98
N THR A 278 11.52 -15.47 9.78
CA THR A 278 10.81 -15.36 8.49
C THR A 278 10.69 -16.71 7.77
N SER A 279 11.13 -17.83 8.36
CA SER A 279 11.27 -19.14 7.71
C SER A 279 9.96 -19.77 7.20
N LYS A 280 8.81 -19.20 7.56
CA LYS A 280 7.47 -19.62 7.08
C LYS A 280 6.80 -18.61 6.16
N VAL A 281 7.41 -17.44 5.96
CA VAL A 281 6.84 -16.38 5.12
C VAL A 281 6.97 -16.76 3.66
N THR A 282 5.86 -16.67 2.92
CA THR A 282 5.83 -16.98 1.47
C THR A 282 5.64 -15.73 0.60
N ASN A 283 5.17 -14.64 1.20
CA ASN A 283 4.89 -13.38 0.51
C ASN A 283 5.36 -12.17 1.34
N MET A 284 6.30 -11.40 0.77
CA MET A 284 6.87 -10.16 1.32
C MET A 284 6.61 -8.96 0.40
N SER A 285 5.66 -9.06 -0.54
CA SER A 285 5.39 -7.99 -1.50
C SER A 285 5.05 -6.68 -0.79
N SER A 286 5.64 -5.57 -1.24
CA SER A 286 5.42 -4.23 -0.69
C SER A 286 5.74 -4.08 0.81
N MET A 287 6.45 -5.01 1.46
CA MET A 287 6.61 -4.99 2.93
C MET A 287 7.16 -3.67 3.48
N PHE A 288 8.15 -3.06 2.81
CA PHE A 288 8.74 -1.75 3.14
C PHE A 288 8.48 -0.69 2.06
N GLU A 289 7.44 -0.86 1.25
CA GLU A 289 7.07 0.13 0.24
C GLU A 289 6.86 1.51 0.89
N GLY A 290 7.58 2.56 0.48
CA GLY A 290 7.48 3.90 1.04
C GLY A 290 7.93 4.03 2.50
N CYS A 291 8.64 3.05 3.05
CA CYS A 291 9.24 3.09 4.38
C CYS A 291 10.56 3.91 4.33
N LYS A 292 10.40 5.23 4.23
CA LYS A 292 11.48 6.15 3.81
C LYS A 292 12.68 6.22 4.74
N ALA A 293 12.51 5.95 6.02
CA ALA A 293 13.57 6.00 7.02
C ALA A 293 14.24 4.63 7.29
N PHE A 294 13.67 3.55 6.77
CA PHE A 294 14.10 2.20 7.12
C PHE A 294 15.49 1.88 6.55
N ASN A 295 16.38 1.44 7.43
CA ASN A 295 17.74 1.05 7.08
C ASN A 295 18.34 0.07 8.12
N GLN A 296 17.52 -0.85 8.65
CA GLN A 296 17.97 -1.83 9.66
C GLN A 296 18.40 -3.14 9.02
N ASN A 297 19.33 -3.83 9.69
CA ASN A 297 19.93 -5.06 9.17
C ASN A 297 18.92 -6.20 9.15
N ILE A 298 18.60 -6.68 7.94
CA ILE A 298 17.69 -7.81 7.70
C ILE A 298 18.34 -8.91 6.86
N GLY A 299 19.68 -8.89 6.74
CA GLY A 299 20.42 -9.88 5.96
C GLY A 299 20.32 -11.30 6.51
N GLY A 300 20.00 -11.44 7.81
CA GLY A 300 19.86 -12.74 8.49
C GLY A 300 18.49 -13.43 8.31
N TRP A 301 17.55 -12.82 7.60
CA TRP A 301 16.23 -13.41 7.38
C TRP A 301 16.28 -14.63 6.46
N ASP A 302 15.51 -15.68 6.82
CA ASP A 302 15.29 -16.83 5.95
C ASP A 302 14.22 -16.48 4.90
N THR A 303 14.64 -16.29 3.67
CA THR A 303 13.76 -15.99 2.52
C THR A 303 13.48 -17.20 1.63
N SER A 304 13.95 -18.39 2.00
CA SER A 304 13.94 -19.59 1.14
C SER A 304 12.56 -20.03 0.66
N LYS A 305 11.48 -19.63 1.36
CA LYS A 305 10.08 -19.94 0.97
C LYS A 305 9.37 -18.78 0.27
N VAL A 306 10.00 -17.62 0.14
CA VAL A 306 9.38 -16.45 -0.45
C VAL A 306 9.29 -16.62 -1.97
N THR A 307 8.09 -16.39 -2.50
CA THR A 307 7.84 -16.51 -3.96
C THR A 307 7.57 -15.15 -4.63
N ASN A 308 7.21 -14.14 -3.83
CA ASN A 308 6.88 -12.79 -4.28
C ASN A 308 7.59 -11.74 -3.40
N MET A 309 8.51 -10.99 -4.03
CA MET A 309 9.23 -9.85 -3.44
C MET A 309 8.95 -8.55 -4.21
N SER A 310 7.90 -8.51 -5.03
CA SER A 310 7.55 -7.32 -5.79
C SER A 310 7.35 -6.12 -4.85
N ARG A 311 7.92 -4.96 -5.22
CA ARG A 311 7.85 -3.70 -4.46
C ARG A 311 8.39 -3.73 -3.02
N ILE A 312 9.13 -4.75 -2.58
CA ILE A 312 9.54 -4.85 -1.17
C ILE A 312 10.26 -3.59 -0.64
N PHE A 313 11.11 -2.94 -1.46
CA PHE A 313 11.78 -1.66 -1.15
C PHE A 313 11.38 -0.51 -2.08
N TYR A 314 10.19 -0.55 -2.69
CA TYR A 314 9.69 0.52 -3.56
C TYR A 314 9.61 1.85 -2.79
N HIS A 315 10.33 2.90 -3.19
CA HIS A 315 10.49 4.17 -2.45
C HIS A 315 11.03 4.04 -1.01
N ALA A 316 11.80 2.99 -0.69
CA ALA A 316 12.57 2.93 0.56
C ALA A 316 13.88 3.75 0.41
N GLU A 317 13.74 5.08 0.43
CA GLU A 317 14.76 6.03 -0.02
C GLU A 317 16.13 5.92 0.70
N THR A 318 16.18 5.41 1.93
CA THR A 318 17.41 5.28 2.74
C THR A 318 17.96 3.86 2.85
N PHE A 319 17.26 2.85 2.33
CA PHE A 319 17.62 1.45 2.56
C PHE A 319 18.91 1.09 1.82
N ASN A 320 19.92 0.62 2.56
CA ASN A 320 21.21 0.20 2.02
C ASN A 320 21.89 -0.90 2.87
N GLN A 321 21.12 -1.85 3.38
CA GLN A 321 21.66 -2.95 4.20
C GLN A 321 21.95 -4.20 3.36
N ASP A 322 22.95 -4.97 3.79
CA ASP A 322 23.37 -6.19 3.12
C ASP A 322 22.27 -7.25 3.17
N ILE A 323 21.89 -7.73 1.98
CA ILE A 323 20.89 -8.77 1.73
C ILE A 323 21.41 -9.81 0.73
N GLY A 324 22.73 -9.86 0.52
CA GLY A 324 23.37 -10.74 -0.45
C GLY A 324 23.22 -12.23 -0.13
N ASP A 325 22.98 -12.56 1.15
CA ASP A 325 22.79 -13.93 1.64
C ASP A 325 21.32 -14.41 1.59
N TRP A 326 20.37 -13.58 1.13
CA TRP A 326 18.99 -14.01 0.92
C TRP A 326 18.89 -15.11 -0.14
N ASP A 327 18.16 -16.17 0.17
CA ASP A 327 17.76 -17.20 -0.80
C ASP A 327 16.54 -16.71 -1.58
N ILE A 328 16.75 -16.35 -2.84
CA ILE A 328 15.71 -15.89 -3.76
C ILE A 328 15.34 -16.93 -4.83
N SER A 329 15.83 -18.18 -4.72
CA SER A 329 15.69 -19.21 -5.77
C SER A 329 14.24 -19.56 -6.12
N ASN A 330 13.30 -19.33 -5.20
CA ASN A 330 11.86 -19.53 -5.40
C ASN A 330 11.10 -18.27 -5.84
N VAL A 331 11.77 -17.12 -5.95
CA VAL A 331 11.13 -15.85 -6.32
C VAL A 331 10.91 -15.80 -7.83
N THR A 332 9.66 -15.55 -8.22
CA THR A 332 9.28 -15.45 -9.64
C THR A 332 8.98 -14.01 -10.09
N ASP A 333 8.67 -13.13 -9.13
CA ASP A 333 8.28 -11.73 -9.35
C ASP A 333 9.11 -10.77 -8.47
N MET A 334 9.96 -9.97 -9.12
CA MET A 334 10.80 -8.92 -8.53
C MET A 334 10.46 -7.53 -9.05
N ARG A 335 9.25 -7.35 -9.62
CA ARG A 335 8.88 -6.06 -10.19
C ARG A 335 9.00 -4.95 -9.16
N HIS A 336 9.59 -3.82 -9.55
CA HIS A 336 9.75 -2.63 -8.72
C HIS A 336 10.55 -2.84 -7.41
N MET A 337 11.30 -3.94 -7.26
CA MET A 337 11.90 -4.34 -5.98
C MET A 337 12.71 -3.22 -5.31
N PHE A 338 13.53 -2.50 -6.07
CA PHE A 338 14.36 -1.36 -5.60
C PHE A 338 13.99 -0.04 -6.28
N GLU A 339 12.83 0.06 -6.91
CA GLU A 339 12.47 1.29 -7.61
C GLU A 339 12.43 2.47 -6.61
N SER A 340 13.20 3.52 -6.91
CA SER A 340 13.40 4.70 -6.06
C SER A 340 14.04 4.43 -4.68
N ALA A 341 14.68 3.27 -4.47
CA ALA A 341 15.59 3.03 -3.35
C ALA A 341 16.95 3.71 -3.61
N LYS A 342 16.96 5.05 -3.59
CA LYS A 342 17.99 5.90 -4.21
C LYS A 342 19.43 5.56 -3.82
N VAL A 343 19.66 5.16 -2.57
CA VAL A 343 21.01 4.91 -2.01
C VAL A 343 21.40 3.43 -2.01
N PHE A 344 20.51 2.52 -2.45
CA PHE A 344 20.78 1.08 -2.40
C PHE A 344 21.95 0.71 -3.32
N ASN A 345 22.98 0.11 -2.74
CA ASN A 345 24.22 -0.22 -3.43
C ASN A 345 24.97 -1.37 -2.70
N GLN A 346 24.29 -2.50 -2.52
CA GLN A 346 24.82 -3.70 -1.85
C GLN A 346 25.05 -4.86 -2.82
N ASP A 347 25.94 -5.77 -2.45
CA ASP A 347 26.28 -6.94 -3.28
C ASP A 347 25.15 -7.98 -3.26
N ILE A 348 24.54 -8.16 -4.42
CA ILE A 348 23.48 -9.15 -4.69
C ILE A 348 23.88 -10.08 -5.84
N SER A 349 25.18 -10.19 -6.11
CA SER A 349 25.74 -11.01 -7.19
C SER A 349 25.53 -12.51 -7.01
N ARG A 350 25.24 -12.95 -5.77
CA ARG A 350 25.12 -14.37 -5.38
C ARG A 350 23.69 -14.91 -5.48
N TRP A 351 22.73 -14.04 -5.76
CA TRP A 351 21.33 -14.38 -5.89
C TRP A 351 21.07 -15.32 -7.08
N ASP A 352 20.31 -16.40 -6.84
CA ASP A 352 19.82 -17.30 -7.89
C ASP A 352 18.54 -16.73 -8.51
N THR A 353 18.66 -16.07 -9.66
CA THR A 353 17.53 -15.46 -10.37
C THR A 353 16.88 -16.36 -11.41
N SER A 354 17.24 -17.66 -11.48
CA SER A 354 16.81 -18.57 -12.55
C SER A 354 15.28 -18.74 -12.65
N SER A 355 14.56 -18.54 -11.54
CA SER A 355 13.09 -18.57 -11.48
C SER A 355 12.41 -17.24 -11.84
N VAL A 356 13.16 -16.14 -11.96
CA VAL A 356 12.60 -14.81 -12.20
C VAL A 356 12.18 -14.66 -13.66
N THR A 357 10.91 -14.29 -13.88
CA THR A 357 10.36 -14.12 -15.23
C THR A 357 10.14 -12.65 -15.61
N ASN A 358 10.10 -11.76 -14.62
CA ASN A 358 9.74 -10.35 -14.80
C ASN A 358 10.66 -9.41 -14.01
N MET A 359 11.45 -8.62 -14.72
CA MET A 359 12.38 -7.62 -14.17
C MET A 359 11.92 -6.17 -14.45
N TYR A 360 10.62 -5.96 -14.66
CA TYR A 360 10.05 -4.62 -14.85
C TYR A 360 10.41 -3.69 -13.67
N ARG A 361 11.16 -2.62 -13.98
CA ARG A 361 11.56 -1.56 -13.04
C ARG A 361 12.33 -2.02 -11.78
N VAL A 362 13.09 -3.11 -11.82
CA VAL A 362 13.84 -3.56 -10.62
C VAL A 362 14.72 -2.45 -10.03
N PHE A 363 15.46 -1.71 -10.88
CA PHE A 363 16.37 -0.62 -10.47
C PHE A 363 15.95 0.77 -11.00
N TYR A 364 14.65 1.00 -11.21
CA TYR A 364 14.15 2.28 -11.71
C TYR A 364 14.41 3.41 -10.72
N PHE A 365 15.17 4.44 -11.10
CA PHE A 365 15.66 5.50 -10.20
C PHE A 365 16.37 4.97 -8.93
N THR A 366 17.06 3.83 -9.02
CA THR A 366 18.01 3.38 -7.99
C THR A 366 19.36 4.05 -8.24
N GLU A 367 19.42 5.35 -7.96
CA GLU A 367 20.45 6.28 -8.46
C GLU A 367 21.89 5.84 -8.18
N ALA A 368 22.14 5.30 -6.98
CA ALA A 368 23.48 4.90 -6.52
C ALA A 368 23.93 3.50 -6.98
N PHE A 369 23.02 2.66 -7.49
CA PHE A 369 23.30 1.24 -7.70
C PHE A 369 24.34 1.00 -8.81
N ASN A 370 25.44 0.33 -8.46
CA ASN A 370 26.54 0.02 -9.36
C ASN A 370 27.33 -1.23 -8.90
N LEU A 371 26.65 -2.28 -8.42
CA LEU A 371 27.27 -3.55 -8.00
C LEU A 371 27.12 -4.64 -9.06
N ASP A 372 28.08 -5.56 -9.08
CA ASP A 372 28.15 -6.65 -10.05
C ASP A 372 26.91 -7.56 -9.96
N ILE A 373 26.24 -7.74 -11.10
CA ILE A 373 25.09 -8.64 -11.29
C ILE A 373 25.31 -9.54 -12.52
N SER A 374 26.56 -9.69 -12.96
CA SER A 374 26.95 -10.49 -14.13
C SER A 374 26.62 -11.98 -14.00
N ARG A 375 26.38 -12.45 -12.77
CA ARG A 375 26.08 -13.85 -12.44
C ARG A 375 24.59 -14.17 -12.39
N TRP A 376 23.72 -13.19 -12.51
CA TRP A 376 22.28 -13.43 -12.56
C TRP A 376 21.92 -14.29 -13.78
N ASP A 377 21.13 -15.33 -13.54
CA ASP A 377 20.51 -16.12 -14.60
C ASP A 377 19.25 -15.39 -15.08
N THR A 378 19.30 -14.84 -16.29
CA THR A 378 18.20 -14.13 -16.93
C THR A 378 17.46 -14.99 -17.96
N SER A 379 17.77 -16.29 -18.07
CA SER A 379 17.25 -17.16 -19.15
C SER A 379 15.73 -17.31 -19.12
N SER A 380 15.08 -17.14 -17.98
CA SER A 380 13.61 -17.18 -17.83
C SER A 380 12.93 -15.81 -18.01
N VAL A 381 13.70 -14.71 -18.14
CA VAL A 381 13.16 -13.34 -18.15
C VAL A 381 12.55 -13.01 -19.50
N THR A 382 11.33 -12.48 -19.48
CA THR A 382 10.61 -12.04 -20.69
C THR A 382 10.43 -10.52 -20.78
N ASN A 383 10.59 -9.81 -19.66
CA ASN A 383 10.33 -8.37 -19.56
C ASN A 383 11.42 -7.65 -18.76
N MET A 384 12.13 -6.72 -19.42
CA MET A 384 13.16 -5.84 -18.84
C MET A 384 12.82 -4.35 -18.97
N HIS A 385 11.54 -4.04 -19.24
CA HIS A 385 11.06 -2.67 -19.43
C HIS A 385 11.43 -1.78 -18.22
N LEU A 386 12.08 -0.65 -18.51
CA LEU A 386 12.50 0.37 -17.52
C LEU A 386 13.45 -0.14 -16.41
N MET A 387 14.08 -1.31 -16.55
CA MET A 387 14.84 -1.95 -15.47
C MET A 387 15.90 -1.04 -14.83
N PHE A 388 16.66 -0.28 -15.63
CA PHE A 388 17.71 0.64 -15.19
C PHE A 388 17.42 2.11 -15.52
N LYS A 389 16.16 2.47 -15.81
CA LYS A 389 15.85 3.86 -16.13
C LYS A 389 16.16 4.76 -14.93
N GLY A 390 17.02 5.76 -15.13
CA GLY A 390 17.47 6.67 -14.07
C GLY A 390 18.42 6.04 -13.04
N ALA A 391 18.96 4.84 -13.29
CA ALA A 391 20.05 4.28 -12.51
C ALA A 391 21.37 4.98 -12.90
N TYR A 392 21.55 6.22 -12.47
CA TYR A 392 22.58 7.12 -12.98
C TYR A 392 24.01 6.57 -12.85
N ALA A 393 24.32 5.84 -11.77
CA ALA A 393 25.64 5.28 -11.51
C ALA A 393 25.90 3.93 -12.19
N PHE A 394 24.88 3.25 -12.72
CA PHE A 394 24.99 1.86 -13.15
C PHE A 394 25.89 1.71 -14.39
N ASN A 395 26.98 0.93 -14.25
CA ASN A 395 27.94 0.66 -15.32
C ASN A 395 28.62 -0.72 -15.16
N GLN A 396 27.87 -1.74 -14.75
CA GLN A 396 28.40 -3.09 -14.50
C GLN A 396 28.24 -4.01 -15.70
N ASN A 397 29.21 -4.93 -15.85
CA ASN A 397 29.25 -5.84 -16.99
C ASN A 397 28.10 -6.85 -16.91
N ILE A 398 27.20 -6.81 -17.90
CA ILE A 398 26.03 -7.68 -18.04
C ILE A 398 26.05 -8.45 -19.36
N SER A 399 27.23 -8.59 -19.98
CA SER A 399 27.38 -9.24 -21.29
C SER A 399 27.06 -10.74 -21.27
N ARG A 400 27.06 -11.36 -20.09
CA ARG A 400 26.79 -12.79 -19.87
C ARG A 400 25.30 -13.13 -19.73
N TRP A 401 24.43 -12.13 -19.67
CA TRP A 401 23.01 -12.37 -19.54
C TRP A 401 22.45 -13.06 -20.77
N ASN A 402 21.58 -14.04 -20.55
CA ASN A 402 20.79 -14.66 -21.60
C ASN A 402 19.51 -13.85 -21.82
N THR A 403 19.41 -13.19 -22.98
CA THR A 403 18.27 -12.35 -23.35
C THR A 403 17.34 -13.01 -24.38
N SER A 404 17.56 -14.27 -24.76
CA SER A 404 16.86 -14.93 -25.87
C SER A 404 15.33 -14.98 -25.72
N ASN A 405 14.84 -14.93 -24.48
CA ASN A 405 13.41 -14.94 -24.15
C ASN A 405 12.82 -13.54 -23.89
N VAL A 406 13.63 -12.48 -23.94
CA VAL A 406 13.19 -11.12 -23.65
C VAL A 406 12.40 -10.56 -24.85
N ILE A 407 11.18 -10.09 -24.58
CA ILE A 407 10.27 -9.55 -25.59
C ILE A 407 10.24 -8.01 -25.54
N ASP A 408 10.41 -7.44 -24.35
CA ASP A 408 10.21 -6.00 -24.07
C ASP A 408 11.43 -5.39 -23.36
N MET A 409 12.15 -4.51 -24.07
CA MET A 409 13.32 -3.75 -23.59
C MET A 409 13.08 -2.24 -23.57
N ARG A 410 11.81 -1.81 -23.58
CA ARG A 410 11.45 -0.39 -23.57
C ARG A 410 12.20 0.35 -22.46
N TRP A 411 12.80 1.49 -22.81
CA TRP A 411 13.45 2.40 -21.86
C TRP A 411 14.44 1.77 -20.88
N MET A 412 14.98 0.58 -21.16
CA MET A 412 15.74 -0.21 -20.17
C MET A 412 16.88 0.59 -19.55
N PHE A 413 17.64 1.35 -20.34
CA PHE A 413 18.76 2.19 -19.92
C PHE A 413 18.47 3.69 -20.05
N SER A 414 17.20 4.09 -20.14
CA SER A 414 16.85 5.50 -20.30
C SER A 414 17.42 6.34 -19.14
N ASN A 415 18.24 7.35 -19.44
CA ASN A 415 18.96 8.16 -18.45
C ASN A 415 19.86 7.35 -17.48
N ALA A 416 20.33 6.16 -17.88
CA ALA A 416 21.44 5.49 -17.20
C ALA A 416 22.76 6.16 -17.65
N GLU A 417 23.05 7.33 -17.08
CA GLU A 417 24.04 8.27 -17.60
C GLU A 417 25.48 7.74 -17.64
N ALA A 418 25.83 6.79 -16.77
CA ALA A 418 27.16 6.18 -16.71
C ALA A 418 27.30 4.88 -17.54
N PHE A 419 26.20 4.33 -18.08
CA PHE A 419 26.21 3.01 -18.69
C PHE A 419 26.98 2.99 -20.01
N ASN A 420 28.03 2.17 -20.09
CA ASN A 420 28.85 1.97 -21.29
C ASN A 420 29.48 0.57 -21.36
N GLN A 421 28.74 -0.46 -20.97
CA GLN A 421 29.24 -1.85 -20.97
C GLN A 421 28.85 -2.59 -22.24
N ASP A 422 29.73 -3.50 -22.66
CA ASP A 422 29.52 -4.33 -23.84
C ASP A 422 28.31 -5.26 -23.65
N ILE A 423 27.36 -5.14 -24.58
CA ILE A 423 26.12 -5.91 -24.68
C ILE A 423 25.94 -6.49 -26.09
N SER A 424 27.01 -6.51 -26.88
CA SER A 424 27.03 -7.18 -28.19
C SER A 424 26.66 -8.67 -28.13
N PRO A 425 26.93 -9.44 -27.04
CA PRO A 425 26.60 -10.88 -27.01
C PRO A 425 25.11 -11.18 -26.78
N TRP A 426 24.27 -10.18 -26.54
CA TRP A 426 22.85 -10.38 -26.26
C TRP A 426 22.11 -10.91 -27.49
N ASP A 427 21.26 -11.92 -27.27
CA ASP A 427 20.29 -12.40 -28.26
C ASP A 427 19.04 -11.52 -28.19
N THR A 428 18.80 -10.73 -29.24
CA THR A 428 17.66 -9.82 -29.36
C THR A 428 16.57 -10.34 -30.31
N SER A 429 16.69 -11.56 -30.84
CA SER A 429 15.81 -12.10 -31.89
C SER A 429 14.32 -12.14 -31.49
N SER A 430 14.03 -12.28 -30.20
CA SER A 430 12.67 -12.25 -29.62
C SER A 430 12.16 -10.86 -29.27
N VAL A 431 13.00 -9.82 -29.30
CA VAL A 431 12.63 -8.48 -28.85
C VAL A 431 11.73 -7.83 -29.90
N THR A 432 10.56 -7.38 -29.46
CA THR A 432 9.58 -6.70 -30.34
C THR A 432 9.52 -5.20 -30.11
N ASN A 433 10.04 -4.70 -28.99
CA ASN A 433 9.99 -3.29 -28.63
C ASN A 433 11.29 -2.81 -27.96
N MET A 434 11.96 -1.84 -28.62
CA MET A 434 13.19 -1.20 -28.15
C MET A 434 13.00 0.32 -27.92
N LYS A 435 11.75 0.79 -27.85
CA LYS A 435 11.44 2.21 -27.70
C LYS A 435 12.21 2.82 -26.54
N GLY A 436 13.02 3.82 -26.86
CA GLY A 436 13.74 4.61 -25.88
C GLY A 436 14.80 3.88 -25.06
N MET A 437 15.23 2.68 -25.47
CA MET A 437 16.14 1.83 -24.71
C MET A 437 17.38 2.58 -24.21
N PHE A 438 17.96 3.46 -25.03
CA PHE A 438 19.15 4.26 -24.74
C PHE A 438 18.89 5.76 -24.66
N GLN A 439 17.63 6.20 -24.48
CA GLN A 439 17.32 7.63 -24.39
C GLN A 439 18.13 8.28 -23.27
N GLY A 440 18.87 9.34 -23.57
CA GLY A 440 19.63 10.09 -22.56
C GLY A 440 20.82 9.34 -21.96
N THR A 441 21.28 8.26 -22.61
CA THR A 441 22.56 7.61 -22.24
C THR A 441 23.72 8.45 -22.76
N TYR A 442 24.34 9.24 -21.89
CA TYR A 442 25.30 10.27 -22.33
C TYR A 442 26.64 9.71 -22.80
N VAL A 443 27.03 8.51 -22.34
CA VAL A 443 28.35 7.92 -22.60
C VAL A 443 28.30 6.59 -23.33
N PHE A 444 27.10 6.03 -23.57
CA PHE A 444 26.95 4.73 -24.22
C PHE A 444 27.43 4.80 -25.68
N ASN A 445 28.43 3.98 -26.00
CA ASN A 445 28.99 3.89 -27.35
C ASN A 445 29.57 2.49 -27.65
N GLN A 446 28.88 1.43 -27.21
CA GLN A 446 29.31 0.05 -27.44
C GLN A 446 28.70 -0.52 -28.72
N ASP A 447 29.46 -1.40 -29.38
CA ASP A 447 29.04 -2.06 -30.61
C ASP A 447 27.79 -2.94 -30.37
N ILE A 448 26.77 -2.73 -31.18
CA ILE A 448 25.49 -3.44 -31.17
C ILE A 448 25.09 -3.86 -32.59
N SER A 449 26.05 -3.90 -33.52
CA SER A 449 25.85 -4.25 -34.92
C SER A 449 25.33 -5.68 -35.12
N TYR A 450 25.66 -6.58 -34.19
CA TYR A 450 25.30 -8.02 -34.24
C TYR A 450 23.88 -8.34 -33.78
N TRP A 451 23.13 -7.36 -33.28
CA TRP A 451 21.78 -7.60 -32.80
C TRP A 451 20.82 -7.98 -33.93
N ASP A 452 20.02 -9.03 -33.69
CA ASP A 452 18.89 -9.38 -34.54
C ASP A 452 17.70 -8.46 -34.18
N THR A 453 17.40 -7.52 -35.06
CA THR A 453 16.28 -6.59 -34.90
C THR A 453 15.06 -6.97 -35.74
N SER A 454 15.06 -8.13 -36.38
CA SER A 454 14.02 -8.51 -37.37
C SER A 454 12.59 -8.57 -36.79
N SER A 455 12.46 -8.80 -35.49
CA SER A 455 11.19 -8.81 -34.76
C SER A 455 10.78 -7.43 -34.20
N VAL A 456 11.66 -6.43 -34.24
CA VAL A 456 11.43 -5.13 -33.61
C VAL A 456 10.43 -4.31 -34.43
N THR A 457 9.39 -3.81 -33.77
CA THR A 457 8.31 -3.03 -34.40
C THR A 457 8.34 -1.53 -34.05
N ASP A 458 8.98 -1.16 -32.93
CA ASP A 458 9.07 0.22 -32.44
C ASP A 458 10.50 0.53 -31.95
N MET A 459 11.15 1.48 -32.63
CA MET A 459 12.47 2.03 -32.30
C MET A 459 12.38 3.52 -31.94
N SER A 460 11.18 4.03 -31.65
CA SER A 460 10.98 5.44 -31.35
C SER A 460 11.85 5.86 -30.16
N VAL A 461 12.47 7.03 -30.25
CA VAL A 461 13.25 7.65 -29.16
C VAL A 461 14.48 6.82 -28.74
N MET A 462 14.83 5.73 -29.44
CA MET A 462 15.82 4.73 -28.98
C MET A 462 17.16 5.35 -28.55
N PHE A 463 17.70 6.28 -29.33
CA PHE A 463 18.96 7.01 -29.09
C PHE A 463 18.73 8.52 -28.89
N ASN A 464 17.52 8.94 -28.55
CA ASN A 464 17.23 10.36 -28.32
C ASN A 464 18.11 10.90 -27.18
N GLY A 465 18.91 11.93 -27.46
CA GLY A 465 19.86 12.49 -26.50
C GLY A 465 21.04 11.58 -26.14
N ALA A 466 21.28 10.48 -26.87
CA ALA A 466 22.50 9.68 -26.73
C ALA A 466 23.68 10.46 -27.36
N LYS A 467 24.41 11.19 -26.50
CA LYS A 467 25.32 12.27 -26.98
C LYS A 467 26.51 11.75 -27.77
N VAL A 468 27.05 10.60 -27.41
CA VAL A 468 28.29 10.05 -27.97
C VAL A 468 28.10 8.81 -28.83
N PHE A 469 26.88 8.25 -28.89
CA PHE A 469 26.61 7.04 -29.65
C PHE A 469 26.89 7.27 -31.15
N ASN A 470 27.79 6.47 -31.70
CA ASN A 470 28.21 6.54 -33.11
C ASN A 470 28.69 5.17 -33.61
N GLN A 471 27.98 4.09 -33.26
CA GLN A 471 28.31 2.73 -33.69
C GLN A 471 27.52 2.32 -34.94
N ASP A 472 28.13 1.45 -35.74
CA ASP A 472 27.56 0.96 -36.99
C ASP A 472 26.32 0.08 -36.71
N ILE A 473 25.21 0.43 -37.36
CA ILE A 473 23.93 -0.29 -37.29
C ILE A 473 23.41 -0.66 -38.69
N SER A 474 24.26 -0.58 -39.71
CA SER A 474 23.90 -0.83 -41.11
C SER A 474 23.41 -2.27 -41.37
N TYR A 475 23.75 -3.21 -40.48
CA TYR A 475 23.37 -4.62 -40.55
C TYR A 475 22.01 -4.94 -39.93
N TRP A 476 21.37 -3.98 -39.27
CA TRP A 476 20.08 -4.22 -38.63
C TRP A 476 18.98 -4.50 -39.64
N ASN A 477 18.19 -5.54 -39.38
CA ASN A 477 16.96 -5.79 -40.12
C ASN A 477 15.83 -4.97 -39.50
N THR A 478 15.45 -3.87 -40.16
CA THR A 478 14.36 -2.99 -39.72
C THR A 478 13.05 -3.22 -40.48
N SER A 479 12.91 -4.33 -41.22
CA SER A 479 11.73 -4.58 -42.08
C SER A 479 10.42 -4.61 -41.30
N SER A 480 10.44 -4.90 -39.99
CA SER A 480 9.25 -4.93 -39.14
C SER A 480 8.97 -3.60 -38.43
N VAL A 481 9.87 -2.63 -38.53
CA VAL A 481 9.78 -1.36 -37.79
C VAL A 481 8.71 -0.47 -38.41
N THR A 482 7.79 0.00 -37.55
CA THR A 482 6.69 0.88 -37.95
C THR A 482 6.89 2.33 -37.52
N SER A 483 7.76 2.58 -36.53
CA SER A 483 8.06 3.93 -36.03
C SER A 483 9.54 4.09 -35.66
N MET A 484 10.14 5.13 -36.24
CA MET A 484 11.48 5.65 -35.93
C MET A 484 11.41 7.09 -35.38
N MET A 485 10.23 7.51 -34.90
CA MET A 485 10.01 8.84 -34.33
C MET A 485 11.07 9.19 -33.29
N ASN A 486 11.73 10.34 -33.43
CA ASN A 486 12.78 10.81 -32.51
C ASN A 486 13.97 9.86 -32.30
N MET A 487 14.18 8.83 -33.15
CA MET A 487 15.17 7.77 -32.89
C MET A 487 16.56 8.32 -32.56
N PHE A 488 17.02 9.33 -33.30
CA PHE A 488 18.32 9.99 -33.13
C PHE A 488 18.20 11.46 -32.72
N SER A 489 17.02 11.95 -32.32
CA SER A 489 16.83 13.36 -31.96
C SER A 489 17.80 13.77 -30.86
N SER A 490 18.48 14.90 -31.05
CA SER A 490 19.51 15.44 -30.16
C SER A 490 20.69 14.48 -29.88
N SER A 491 20.93 13.50 -30.75
CA SER A 491 22.17 12.72 -30.75
C SER A 491 23.33 13.58 -31.29
N GLY A 492 24.41 13.68 -30.52
CA GLY A 492 25.49 14.62 -30.80
C GLY A 492 26.48 14.11 -31.84
N ALA A 493 26.81 12.81 -31.78
CA ALA A 493 27.92 12.21 -32.51
C ALA A 493 27.50 11.28 -33.66
N PHE A 494 26.24 10.86 -33.72
CA PHE A 494 25.81 9.82 -34.66
C PHE A 494 25.92 10.29 -36.12
N ASN A 495 26.72 9.58 -36.91
CA ASN A 495 26.94 9.86 -38.33
C ASN A 495 27.40 8.59 -39.09
N GLN A 496 26.81 7.43 -38.76
CA GLN A 496 27.11 6.16 -39.44
C GLN A 496 26.23 5.96 -40.67
N ASP A 497 26.76 5.28 -41.69
CA ASP A 497 26.01 4.91 -42.89
C ASP A 497 24.85 3.97 -42.51
N ILE A 498 23.63 4.40 -42.82
CA ILE A 498 22.38 3.69 -42.54
C ILE A 498 21.54 3.51 -43.80
N ILE A 499 22.15 3.61 -44.99
CA ILE A 499 21.46 3.41 -46.27
C ILE A 499 20.83 2.01 -46.38
N GLY A 500 21.37 1.03 -45.65
CA GLY A 500 20.92 -0.36 -45.64
C GLY A 500 19.67 -0.65 -44.81
N LEU A 501 19.21 0.29 -43.98
CA LEU A 501 17.99 0.08 -43.18
C LEU A 501 16.75 -0.02 -44.07
N ASP A 502 15.93 -1.04 -43.84
CA ASP A 502 14.63 -1.20 -44.49
C ASP A 502 13.59 -0.30 -43.81
N THR A 503 13.09 0.69 -44.55
CA THR A 503 12.09 1.66 -44.06
C THR A 503 10.71 1.43 -44.66
N SER A 504 10.50 0.37 -45.46
CA SER A 504 9.28 0.15 -46.25
C SER A 504 7.99 0.06 -45.40
N ASN A 505 8.10 -0.35 -44.14
CA ASN A 505 6.98 -0.43 -43.18
C ASN A 505 6.94 0.75 -42.19
N VAL A 506 7.91 1.67 -42.24
CA VAL A 506 7.97 2.81 -41.32
C VAL A 506 6.89 3.82 -41.71
N THR A 507 6.02 4.16 -40.75
CA THR A 507 4.93 5.12 -40.93
C THR A 507 5.21 6.48 -40.30
N ASN A 508 6.14 6.54 -39.34
CA ASN A 508 6.47 7.75 -38.59
C ASN A 508 7.99 7.91 -38.43
N MET A 509 8.53 8.96 -39.04
CA MET A 509 9.92 9.43 -38.94
C MET A 509 10.00 10.86 -38.36
N SER A 510 8.92 11.34 -37.74
CA SER A 510 8.90 12.69 -37.17
C SER A 510 10.04 12.89 -36.18
N SER A 511 10.75 13.99 -36.36
CA SER A 511 11.88 14.41 -35.54
C SER A 511 13.02 13.39 -35.45
N MET A 512 13.13 12.42 -36.36
CA MET A 512 14.11 11.32 -36.28
C MET A 512 15.55 11.83 -36.05
N PHE A 513 15.95 12.91 -36.71
CA PHE A 513 17.26 13.56 -36.60
C PHE A 513 17.15 15.03 -36.14
N GLU A 514 16.07 15.40 -35.44
CA GLU A 514 15.92 16.77 -34.91
C GLU A 514 17.11 17.09 -33.99
N ARG A 515 17.82 18.21 -34.22
CA ARG A 515 19.03 18.62 -33.46
C ARG A 515 20.19 17.61 -33.51
N SER A 516 20.24 16.70 -34.48
CA SER A 516 21.38 15.79 -34.69
C SER A 516 22.53 16.52 -35.37
N LYS A 517 23.50 17.01 -34.59
CA LYS A 517 24.52 17.96 -35.08
C LYS A 517 25.58 17.37 -36.00
N ALA A 518 25.76 16.06 -35.99
CA ALA A 518 26.80 15.39 -36.77
C ALA A 518 26.27 14.63 -38.00
N PHE A 519 24.96 14.36 -38.06
CA PHE A 519 24.39 13.47 -39.06
C PHE A 519 24.35 14.12 -40.45
N ASN A 520 25.06 13.53 -41.42
CA ASN A 520 25.10 13.98 -42.81
C ASN A 520 25.34 12.81 -43.78
N GLN A 521 24.57 11.74 -43.64
CA GLN A 521 24.67 10.55 -44.52
C GLN A 521 23.64 10.61 -45.65
N ASP A 522 24.02 10.08 -46.82
CA ASP A 522 23.11 9.84 -47.94
C ASP A 522 22.14 8.72 -47.58
N ILE A 523 20.85 9.02 -47.59
CA ILE A 523 19.74 8.08 -47.29
C ILE A 523 18.68 8.09 -48.40
N ASN A 524 19.04 8.55 -49.60
CA ASN A 524 18.14 8.68 -50.75
C ASN A 524 17.44 7.37 -51.15
N ARG A 525 18.03 6.21 -50.84
CA ARG A 525 17.49 4.88 -51.21
C ARG A 525 16.45 4.32 -50.25
N TRP A 526 16.15 5.01 -49.16
CA TRP A 526 15.09 4.59 -48.25
C TRP A 526 13.73 4.57 -48.95
N ASP A 527 12.96 3.52 -48.70
CA ASP A 527 11.56 3.44 -49.11
C ASP A 527 10.69 4.21 -48.11
N ILE A 528 10.13 5.32 -48.56
CA ILE A 528 9.30 6.21 -47.75
C ILE A 528 7.81 6.12 -48.11
N SER A 529 7.41 5.13 -48.92
CA SER A 529 6.04 5.02 -49.45
C SER A 529 4.97 4.81 -48.38
N SER A 530 5.35 4.24 -47.22
CA SER A 530 4.47 4.05 -46.06
C SER A 530 4.52 5.22 -45.06
N VAL A 531 5.47 6.15 -45.20
CA VAL A 531 5.69 7.22 -44.23
C VAL A 531 4.56 8.26 -44.34
N THR A 532 3.95 8.59 -43.21
CA THR A 532 2.88 9.60 -43.13
C THR A 532 3.34 10.88 -42.42
N ASP A 533 4.39 10.81 -41.59
CA ASP A 533 4.89 11.93 -40.80
C ASP A 533 6.43 11.99 -40.79
N MET A 534 6.97 13.10 -41.30
CA MET A 534 8.39 13.51 -41.27
C MET A 534 8.54 14.92 -40.66
N SER A 535 7.55 15.38 -39.89
CA SER A 535 7.62 16.70 -39.26
C SER A 535 8.87 16.81 -38.40
N LYS A 536 9.61 17.90 -38.57
CA LYS A 536 10.89 18.18 -37.90
C LYS A 536 12.00 17.15 -38.09
N MET A 537 11.92 16.25 -39.08
CA MET A 537 12.88 15.15 -39.24
C MET A 537 14.35 15.59 -39.17
N PHE A 538 14.70 16.73 -39.78
CA PHE A 538 16.05 17.33 -39.75
C PHE A 538 16.05 18.75 -39.18
N TYR A 539 15.03 19.12 -38.40
CA TYR A 539 14.96 20.46 -37.81
C TYR A 539 16.16 20.68 -36.89
N GLN A 540 16.91 21.76 -37.10
CA GLN A 540 18.16 22.06 -36.40
C GLN A 540 19.29 21.00 -36.56
N ALA A 541 19.27 20.20 -37.63
CA ALA A 541 20.39 19.33 -38.01
C ALA A 541 21.44 20.14 -38.79
N GLU A 542 22.37 20.76 -38.05
CA GLU A 542 23.24 21.86 -38.52
C GLU A 542 24.08 21.55 -39.78
N VAL A 543 24.42 20.28 -40.01
CA VAL A 543 25.32 19.85 -41.10
C VAL A 543 24.64 19.02 -42.18
N PHE A 544 23.33 18.77 -42.07
CA PHE A 544 22.62 17.87 -42.98
C PHE A 544 22.39 18.52 -44.35
N GLU A 545 22.89 17.88 -45.41
CA GLU A 545 22.72 18.34 -46.79
C GLU A 545 21.42 17.79 -47.42
N LYS A 546 20.59 18.68 -47.98
CA LYS A 546 19.31 18.28 -48.62
C LYS A 546 19.48 17.35 -49.83
N SER A 547 20.66 17.32 -50.47
CA SER A 547 20.99 16.37 -51.53
C SER A 547 20.97 14.92 -51.07
N ASN A 548 21.09 14.66 -49.76
CA ASN A 548 21.01 13.31 -49.19
C ASN A 548 19.59 12.70 -49.21
N VAL A 549 18.57 13.50 -49.58
CA VAL A 549 17.15 13.11 -49.66
C VAL A 549 16.44 13.70 -50.89
N GLU A 550 17.20 14.08 -51.93
CA GLU A 550 16.66 14.73 -53.13
C GLU A 550 15.73 13.84 -53.97
N SER A 551 15.82 12.51 -53.85
CA SER A 551 15.01 11.57 -54.64
C SER A 551 13.66 11.23 -54.02
N TRP A 552 13.34 11.74 -52.83
CA TRP A 552 12.13 11.41 -52.09
C TRP A 552 10.88 12.10 -52.66
N ASP A 553 9.80 11.33 -52.88
CA ASP A 553 8.46 11.88 -53.13
C ASP A 553 7.78 12.18 -51.79
N LEU A 554 7.70 13.47 -51.47
CA LEU A 554 7.13 13.96 -50.21
C LEU A 554 5.62 14.24 -50.30
N SER A 555 4.98 13.92 -51.42
CA SER A 555 3.55 14.18 -51.61
C SER A 555 2.71 13.35 -50.63
N GLY A 556 1.79 14.03 -49.91
CA GLY A 556 0.95 13.38 -48.90
C GLY A 556 1.60 13.11 -47.55
N ILE A 557 2.89 13.41 -47.38
CA ILE A 557 3.63 13.27 -46.11
C ILE A 557 3.58 14.58 -45.33
N ASN A 558 3.32 14.53 -44.02
CA ASN A 558 3.48 15.71 -43.15
C ASN A 558 4.96 16.07 -43.02
N THR A 559 5.39 17.16 -43.67
CA THR A 559 6.78 17.67 -43.66
C THR A 559 6.92 19.00 -42.92
N THR A 560 6.00 19.29 -41.99
CA THR A 560 6.01 20.53 -41.20
C THR A 560 7.36 20.70 -40.49
N ASP A 561 8.04 21.81 -40.77
CA ASP A 561 9.37 22.15 -40.24
C ASP A 561 10.43 21.05 -40.46
N MET A 562 10.32 20.23 -41.52
CA MET A 562 11.26 19.11 -41.79
C MET A 562 12.73 19.56 -41.84
N PHE A 563 13.00 20.77 -42.33
CA PHE A 563 14.32 21.40 -42.37
C PHE A 563 14.28 22.78 -41.70
N ASP A 564 15.45 23.33 -41.36
CA ASP A 564 15.57 24.74 -41.02
C ASP A 564 15.16 25.65 -42.20
N LYS A 565 14.62 26.83 -41.87
CA LYS A 565 14.11 27.82 -42.82
C LYS A 565 15.22 28.55 -43.57
#